data_AF-A0A1A7WMW6-F1
#
_entry.id   AF-A0A1A7WMW6-F1
#
_cell.length_a   1.000
_cell.length_b   1.000
_cell.length_c   1.000
_cell.angle_alpha   90.00
_cell.angle_beta   90.00
_cell.angle_gamma   90.00
#
_symmetry.space_group_name_H-M   'P 1'
#
loop_
_entity.id
_entity.type
_entity.pdbx_description
1 polymer ?
#
loop_
_entity_poly.entity_id
_entity_poly.type
_entity_poly.pdbx_seq_one_letter_code
_entity_poly.pdbx_strand_id
1 'polypeptide(L)' 'VQQPSGMSSKPWPKGRKLVHLDLKGAPPRVEYLHRLIQVSSQLGADGLLVEYEDMFPYEGDLQLLQATAQPAY' A
#
# COMPACT_ATOMS: atom_id res chain seq x y z
N VAL A 1 8.51 43.17 2.10
CA VAL A 1 8.00 41.94 2.75
C VAL A 1 8.88 40.80 2.27
N GLN A 2 9.82 40.33 3.11
CA GLN A 2 10.63 39.15 2.78
C GLN A 2 9.73 37.91 2.75
N GLN A 3 9.84 37.11 1.69
CA GLN A 3 9.23 35.78 1.62
C GLN A 3 9.94 34.85 2.63
N PRO A 4 9.22 33.93 3.30
CA PRO A 4 9.86 33.00 4.22
C PRO A 4 10.78 32.05 3.45
N SER A 5 12.01 31.91 3.94
CA SER A 5 13.03 30.99 3.44
C SER A 5 12.50 29.56 3.46
N GLY A 6 12.04 29.10 2.30
CA GLY A 6 11.52 27.75 2.11
C GLY A 6 12.60 26.73 2.43
N MET A 7 12.27 25.76 3.29
CA MET A 7 13.05 24.55 3.45
C MET A 7 13.19 23.91 2.06
N SER A 8 14.39 23.95 1.49
CA SER A 8 14.70 23.24 0.25
C SER A 8 14.64 21.75 0.56
N SER A 9 13.48 21.14 0.35
CA SER A 9 13.34 19.69 0.39
C SER A 9 14.17 19.13 -0.77
N LYS A 10 14.91 18.04 -0.50
CA LYS A 10 15.62 17.34 -1.58
C LYS A 10 14.61 17.01 -2.68
N PRO A 11 14.97 17.24 -3.96
CA PRO A 11 14.08 16.92 -5.06
C PRO A 11 13.74 15.43 -5.01
N TRP A 12 12.48 15.13 -5.31
CA TRP A 12 12.00 13.75 -5.33
C TRP A 12 12.86 12.92 -6.32
N PRO A 13 13.24 11.68 -5.97
CA PRO A 13 14.00 10.81 -6.87
C PRO A 13 13.34 10.69 -8.25
N LYS A 14 14.17 10.72 -9.30
CA LYS A 14 13.71 10.47 -10.69
C LYS A 14 13.39 8.99 -10.88
N GLY A 15 12.44 8.68 -11.75
CA GLY A 15 11.99 7.32 -12.05
C GLY A 15 10.56 7.04 -11.58
N ARG A 16 10.10 5.80 -11.81
CA ARG A 16 8.78 5.35 -11.33
C ARG A 16 8.82 5.14 -9.82
N LYS A 17 7.79 5.59 -9.11
CA LYS A 17 7.64 5.43 -7.67
C LYS A 17 6.46 4.52 -7.41
N LEU A 18 6.71 3.41 -6.75
CA LEU A 18 5.68 2.44 -6.42
C LEU A 18 5.46 2.44 -4.91
N VAL A 19 4.21 2.28 -4.49
CA VAL A 19 3.86 2.00 -3.10
C VAL A 19 3.70 0.49 -2.95
N HIS A 20 4.48 -0.11 -2.07
CA HIS A 20 4.34 -1.52 -1.73
C HIS A 20 3.29 -1.67 -0.62
N LEU A 21 2.25 -2.44 -0.90
CA LEU A 21 1.18 -2.80 0.03
C LEU A 21 1.29 -4.29 0.35
N ASP A 22 1.78 -4.58 1.55
CA ASP A 22 1.73 -5.91 2.13
C ASP A 22 0.37 -6.06 2.85
N LEU A 23 -0.50 -6.89 2.27
CA LEU A 23 -1.83 -7.16 2.79
C LEU A 23 -1.89 -8.48 3.57
N LYS A 24 -0.74 -9.07 3.91
CA LYS A 24 -0.69 -10.33 4.67
C LYS A 24 -1.26 -10.15 6.07
N GLY A 25 -1.99 -11.17 6.50
CA GLY A 25 -2.54 -11.33 7.84
C GLY A 25 -3.71 -10.42 8.22
N ALA A 26 -3.58 -9.10 8.07
CA ALA A 26 -4.59 -8.12 8.48
C ALA A 26 -4.82 -7.05 7.40
N PRO A 27 -5.39 -7.42 6.24
CA PRO A 27 -5.67 -6.46 5.18
C PRO A 27 -6.60 -5.37 5.72
N PRO A 28 -6.29 -4.07 5.50
CA PRO A 28 -7.18 -2.98 5.87
C PRO A 28 -8.52 -3.11 5.16
N ARG A 29 -9.56 -2.47 5.72
CA ARG A 29 -10.86 -2.37 5.05
C ARG A 29 -10.71 -1.72 3.68
N VAL A 30 -11.55 -2.13 2.73
CA VAL A 30 -11.52 -1.65 1.34
C VAL A 30 -11.64 -0.12 1.28
N GLU A 31 -12.46 0.49 2.13
CA GLU A 31 -12.61 1.95 2.18
C GLU A 31 -11.30 2.65 2.58
N TYR A 32 -10.52 2.03 3.47
CA TYR A 32 -9.21 2.55 3.86
C TYR A 32 -8.21 2.41 2.71
N LEU A 33 -8.21 1.28 2.00
CA LEU A 33 -7.36 1.08 0.83
C LEU A 33 -7.67 2.12 -0.25
N HIS A 34 -8.94 2.42 -0.53
CA HIS A 34 -9.32 3.48 -1.45
C HIS A 34 -8.74 4.84 -1.08
N ARG A 35 -8.83 5.21 0.21
CA ARG A 35 -8.25 6.47 0.70
C ARG A 35 -6.73 6.47 0.61
N LEU A 36 -6.09 5.35 0.93
CA LEU A 36 -4.64 5.18 0.82
C LEU A 36 -4.17 5.41 -0.62
N ILE A 37 -4.83 4.77 -1.60
CA ILE A 37 -4.53 4.92 -3.02
C ILE A 37 -4.65 6.37 -3.48
N GLN A 38 -5.71 7.08 -3.05
CA GLN A 38 -5.88 8.50 -3.34
C GLN A 38 -4.74 9.35 -2.79
N VAL A 39 -4.33 9.12 -1.53
CA VAL A 39 -3.21 9.83 -0.91
C VAL A 39 -1.90 9.52 -1.63
N SER A 40 -1.63 8.25 -1.95
CA SER A 40 -0.42 7.84 -2.70
C SER A 40 -0.34 8.51 -4.07
N SER A 41 -1.47 8.62 -4.79
CA SER A 41 -1.54 9.34 -6.06
C SER A 41 -1.24 10.84 -5.89
N GLN A 42 -1.79 11.49 -4.87
CA GLN A 42 -1.51 12.90 -4.56
C GLN A 42 -0.04 13.14 -4.19
N LEU A 43 0.63 12.15 -3.61
CA LEU A 43 2.06 12.18 -3.29
C LEU A 43 2.97 11.88 -4.50
N GLY A 44 2.39 11.60 -5.67
CA GLY A 44 3.15 11.37 -6.91
C GLY A 44 3.64 9.94 -7.11
N ALA A 45 2.96 8.96 -6.50
CA ALA A 45 3.17 7.55 -6.84
C ALA A 45 2.65 7.24 -8.25
N ASP A 46 3.40 6.42 -8.98
CA ASP A 46 3.10 5.97 -10.35
C ASP A 46 2.34 4.64 -10.38
N GLY A 47 2.31 3.90 -9.26
CA GLY A 47 1.64 2.61 -9.18
C GLY A 47 1.73 1.97 -7.81
N LEU A 48 1.10 0.79 -7.71
CA LEU A 48 1.07 -0.04 -6.51
C LEU A 48 1.73 -1.39 -6.82
N LEU A 49 2.44 -1.91 -5.85
CA LEU A 49 2.81 -3.32 -5.77
C LEU A 49 2.01 -3.92 -4.61
N VAL A 50 1.22 -4.96 -4.86
CA VAL A 50 0.30 -5.52 -3.85
C VAL A 50 0.65 -6.98 -3.61
N GLU A 51 0.94 -7.33 -2.37
CA GLU A 51 1.08 -8.70 -1.90
C GLU A 51 -0.20 -9.12 -1.16
N TYR A 52 -0.94 -10.09 -1.72
CA TYR A 52 -2.23 -10.55 -1.22
C TYR A 52 -2.35 -12.07 -1.33
N GLU A 53 -1.35 -12.80 -0.82
CA GLU A 53 -1.29 -14.27 -0.94
C GLU A 53 -2.27 -14.96 0.04
N ASP A 54 -2.04 -14.85 1.35
CA ASP A 54 -2.69 -15.65 2.39
C ASP A 54 -4.18 -15.36 2.55
N MET A 55 -4.58 -14.14 2.19
CA MET A 55 -5.92 -13.62 2.40
C MET A 55 -6.76 -13.63 1.11
N PHE A 56 -6.20 -14.17 0.02
CA PHE A 56 -6.93 -14.33 -1.23
C PHE A 56 -8.11 -15.29 -1.01
N PRO A 57 -9.28 -15.02 -1.58
CA PRO A 57 -10.42 -15.93 -1.51
C PRO A 57 -10.18 -17.12 -2.44
N TYR A 58 -9.25 -18.00 -2.07
CA TYR A 58 -9.02 -19.25 -2.79
C TYR A 58 -10.23 -20.18 -2.65
N GLU A 59 -10.58 -20.87 -3.73
CA GLU A 59 -11.71 -21.80 -3.78
C GLU A 59 -11.24 -23.20 -4.22
N GLY A 60 -12.06 -24.21 -3.99
CA GLY A 60 -11.79 -25.59 -4.38
C GLY A 60 -10.51 -26.15 -3.75
N ASP A 61 -9.67 -26.80 -4.54
CA ASP A 61 -8.43 -27.43 -4.07
C ASP A 61 -7.42 -26.44 -3.49
N LEU A 62 -7.53 -25.15 -3.84
CA LEU A 62 -6.64 -24.10 -3.34
C LEU A 62 -7.11 -23.50 -2.01
N GLN A 63 -8.30 -23.87 -1.52
CA GLN A 63 -8.83 -23.35 -0.25
C GLN A 63 -7.90 -23.66 0.94
N LEU A 64 -7.10 -24.74 0.86
CA LEU A 64 -6.07 -25.08 1.86
C LEU A 64 -4.96 -24.02 1.98
N LEU A 65 -4.73 -23.21 0.93
CA LEU A 65 -3.72 -22.14 0.93
C LEU A 65 -4.22 -20.86 1.62
N GLN A 66 -5.52 -20.76 1.91
CA GLN A 66 -6.07 -19.62 2.62
C GLN A 66 -5.63 -19.64 4.09
N ALA A 67 -5.13 -18.52 4.61
CA ALA A 67 -4.90 -18.39 6.04
C ALA A 67 -6.23 -18.40 6.81
N THR A 68 -6.37 -19.37 7.72
CA THR A 68 -7.58 -19.54 8.55
C THR A 68 -7.47 -18.87 9.91
N ALA A 69 -6.25 -18.52 10.34
CA ALA A 69 -5.96 -17.77 11.55
C ALA A 69 -4.57 -17.12 11.44
N GLN A 70 -4.37 -16.02 12.14
CA GLN A 70 -3.06 -15.38 12.27
C GLN A 70 -2.56 -15.53 13.72
N PRO A 71 -1.30 -15.91 13.95
CA PRO A 71 -0.73 -15.89 15.29
C PRO A 71 -0.75 -14.45 15.81
N ALA A 72 -1.15 -14.27 17.07
CA ALA A 72 -1.06 -12.97 17.71
C ALA A 72 0.43 -12.60 17.86
N TYR A 73 0.80 -11.43 17.34
CA TYR A 73 2.09 -10.80 17.61
C TYR A 73 2.11 -10.18 19.00
#